data_AF-A0AAD7CZT7-F1
#
_entry.id   AF-A0AAD7CZT7-F1
#
_cell.length_a   1.000
_cell.length_b   1.000
_cell.length_c   1.000
_cell.angle_alpha   90.00
_cell.angle_beta   90.00
_cell.angle_gamma   90.00
#
_symmetry.space_group_name_H-M   'P 1'
#
loop_
_entity.id
_entity.type
_entity.pdbx_description
1 polymer ?
#
loop_
_entity_poly.entity_id
_entity_poly.type
_entity_poly.pdbx_seq_one_letter_code
_entity_poly.pdbx_strand_id
1 'polypeptide(L)'
;GNMKQLVLAENYGEHEFQWQKKYGPLYRVKGCFGEDRLVVSDPQALRHILNNPSITRPPSVLKSAHLVFGKHSIFCIEGGFG
;
A
#
# COMPACT_ATOMS: atom_id res chain seq x y z
N GLY A 1 5.40 -15.70 2.52
CA GLY A 1 5.07 -14.31 2.92
C GLY A 1 3.64 -14.24 3.42
N ASN A 2 3.26 -13.10 3.97
CA ASN A 2 1.97 -12.81 4.60
C ASN A 2 0.87 -12.46 3.56
N MET A 3 1.20 -12.47 2.26
CA MET A 3 0.26 -12.07 1.18
C MET A 3 -1.05 -12.87 1.15
N LYS A 4 -1.04 -14.15 1.51
CA LYS A 4 -2.28 -14.95 1.55
C LYS A 4 -3.26 -14.38 2.58
N GLN A 5 -2.75 -13.97 3.74
CA GLN A 5 -3.54 -13.36 4.80
C GLN A 5 -4.04 -11.97 4.37
N LEU A 6 -3.24 -11.21 3.61
CA LEU A 6 -3.64 -9.88 3.15
C LEU A 6 -4.68 -9.92 2.01
N VAL A 7 -4.55 -10.86 1.07
CA VAL A 7 -5.33 -10.85 -0.18
C VAL A 7 -6.54 -11.79 -0.13
N LEU A 8 -6.46 -12.87 0.64
CA LEU A 8 -7.46 -13.94 0.67
C LEU A 8 -8.15 -14.06 2.04
N ALA A 9 -8.03 -13.04 2.89
CA ALA A 9 -8.83 -12.99 4.11
C ALA A 9 -10.31 -12.97 3.76
N GLU A 10 -11.09 -13.75 4.52
CA GLU A 10 -12.56 -13.73 4.42
C GLU A 10 -13.12 -12.35 4.78
N ASN A 11 -12.57 -11.76 5.85
CA ASN A 11 -12.91 -10.40 6.28
C ASN A 11 -11.72 -9.46 6.02
N TYR A 12 -11.97 -8.41 5.23
CA TYR A 12 -10.97 -7.41 4.93
C TYR A 12 -10.48 -6.70 6.20
N GLY A 13 -9.16 -6.59 6.37
CA GLY A 13 -8.54 -5.89 7.50
C GLY A 13 -8.38 -6.72 8.77
N GLU A 14 -8.94 -7.94 8.86
CA GLU A 14 -8.87 -8.77 10.07
C GLU A 14 -7.43 -8.95 10.56
N HIS A 15 -6.52 -9.35 9.67
CA HIS A 15 -5.13 -9.59 10.04
C HIS A 15 -4.38 -8.27 10.28
N GLU A 16 -4.64 -7.26 9.47
CA GLU A 16 -4.00 -5.94 9.59
C GLU A 16 -4.34 -5.25 10.90
N PHE A 17 -5.60 -5.30 11.35
CA PHE A 17 -6.02 -4.73 12.63
C PHE A 17 -5.38 -5.46 13.82
N GLN A 18 -5.29 -6.79 13.77
CA GLN A 18 -4.59 -7.57 14.80
C GLN A 18 -3.09 -7.23 14.84
N TRP A 19 -2.44 -7.12 13.69
CA TRP A 19 -1.03 -6.74 13.61
C TRP A 19 -0.80 -5.30 14.05
N GLN A 20 -1.67 -4.37 13.68
CA GLN A 20 -1.60 -2.98 14.11
C GLN A 20 -1.75 -2.88 15.64
N LYS A 21 -2.66 -3.64 16.24
CA LYS A 21 -2.81 -3.71 17.70
C LYS A 21 -1.56 -4.29 18.39
N LYS A 22 -0.90 -5.26 17.75
CA LYS A 22 0.26 -5.96 18.32
C LYS A 22 1.58 -5.20 18.15
N TYR A 23 1.82 -4.63 16.98
CA TYR A 23 3.11 -4.03 16.59
C TYR A 23 3.05 -2.51 16.47
N GLY A 24 1.85 -1.91 16.55
CA GLY A 24 1.64 -0.48 16.40
C GLY A 24 1.36 -0.05 14.96
N PRO A 25 1.35 1.27 14.70
CA PRO A 25 0.94 1.84 13.41
C PRO A 25 1.98 1.68 12.29
N LEU A 26 3.14 1.07 12.57
CA LEU A 26 4.22 0.87 11.62
C LEU A 26 4.79 -0.54 11.80
N TYR A 27 4.60 -1.41 10.80
CA TYR A 27 5.09 -2.78 10.89
C TYR A 27 5.48 -3.35 9.51
N ARG A 28 6.38 -4.34 9.53
CA ARG A 28 6.89 -4.99 8.32
C ARG A 28 6.18 -6.31 8.09
N VAL A 29 5.77 -6.55 6.85
CA VAL A 29 5.21 -7.82 6.38
C VAL A 29 6.04 -8.37 5.23
N LYS A 30 6.02 -9.69 5.05
CA LYS A 30 6.67 -10.35 3.91
C LYS A 30 5.70 -10.46 2.74
N GLY A 31 6.01 -9.80 1.63
CA GLY A 31 5.23 -9.90 0.40
C GLY A 31 5.48 -11.20 -0.38
N CYS A 32 5.21 -11.16 -1.68
CA CYS A 32 5.52 -12.25 -2.60
C CYS A 32 7.05 -12.45 -2.71
N PHE A 33 7.50 -13.69 -2.89
CA PHE A 33 8.93 -14.01 -3.05
C PHE A 33 9.85 -13.50 -1.92
N GLY A 34 9.30 -13.25 -0.72
CA GLY A 34 10.08 -12.83 0.45
C GLY A 34 10.43 -11.33 0.48
N GLU A 35 9.89 -10.54 -0.45
CA GLU A 35 10.03 -9.08 -0.45
C GLU A 35 9.58 -8.49 0.89
N ASP A 36 10.28 -7.47 1.37
CA ASP A 36 9.85 -6.72 2.55
C ASP A 36 8.88 -5.61 2.13
N ARG A 37 7.73 -5.54 2.80
CA ARG A 37 6.75 -4.48 2.65
C ARG A 37 6.51 -3.81 3.99
N LEU A 38 6.47 -2.49 4.00
CA LEU A 38 6.17 -1.69 5.16
C LEU A 38 4.70 -1.29 5.14
N VAL A 39 3.96 -1.59 6.20
CA VAL A 39 2.59 -1.13 6.41
C VAL A 39 2.65 0.09 7.32
N VAL A 40 2.06 1.19 6.85
CA VAL A 40 2.07 2.49 7.52
C VAL A 40 0.63 2.95 7.74
N SER A 41 0.28 3.16 9.00
CA SER A 41 -1.03 3.68 9.42
C SER A 41 -0.92 4.95 10.26
N ASP A 42 0.30 5.45 10.50
CA ASP A 42 0.54 6.71 11.21
C ASP A 42 0.23 7.90 10.29
N PRO A 43 -0.64 8.86 10.69
CA PRO A 43 -1.01 10.00 9.86
C PRO A 43 0.16 10.90 9.46
N GLN A 44 1.16 11.07 10.32
CA GLN A 44 2.31 11.93 10.03
C GLN A 44 3.25 11.26 9.02
N ALA A 45 3.50 9.96 9.19
CA ALA A 45 4.27 9.16 8.26
C ALA A 45 3.56 9.08 6.89
N LEU A 46 2.24 8.88 6.85
CA LEU A 46 1.48 8.91 5.61
C LEU A 46 1.57 10.26 4.90
N ARG A 47 1.42 11.37 5.65
CA ARG A 47 1.61 12.70 5.08
C ARG A 47 3.02 12.88 4.51
N HIS A 48 4.06 12.39 5.18
CA HIS A 48 5.41 12.43 4.65
C HIS A 48 5.51 11.61 3.36
N ILE A 49 5.02 10.37 3.36
CA ILE A 49 5.13 9.45 2.22
C ILE A 49 4.39 9.99 0.99
N LEU A 50 3.19 10.52 1.17
CA LEU A 50 2.34 11.02 0.09
C LEU A 50 2.85 12.33 -0.53
N ASN A 51 3.61 13.13 0.23
CA ASN A 51 4.18 14.39 -0.26
C ASN A 51 5.66 14.28 -0.64
N ASN A 52 6.28 13.11 -0.50
CA ASN A 52 7.70 12.93 -0.82
C ASN A 52 7.85 12.51 -2.30
N PRO A 53 8.42 13.38 -3.16
CA PRO A 53 8.57 13.08 -4.59
C PRO A 53 9.56 11.93 -4.86
N SER A 54 10.39 11.56 -3.87
CA SER A 54 11.32 10.44 -3.97
C SER A 54 10.63 9.08 -3.88
N ILE A 55 9.36 9.04 -3.45
CA ILE A 55 8.59 7.80 -3.32
C ILE A 55 7.72 7.65 -4.56
N THR A 56 8.22 6.87 -5.52
CA THR A 56 7.52 6.61 -6.78
C THR A 56 6.59 5.40 -6.65
N ARG A 57 5.42 5.48 -7.29
CA ARG A 57 4.51 4.34 -7.39
C ARG A 57 5.06 3.34 -8.42
N PRO A 58 5.16 2.05 -8.09
CA PRO A 58 5.67 1.08 -9.05
C PRO A 58 4.70 0.92 -10.22
N PRO A 59 5.19 0.69 -11.46
CA PRO A 59 4.34 0.56 -12.65
C PRO A 59 3.27 -0.54 -12.54
N SER A 60 3.52 -1.59 -11.74
CA SER A 60 2.53 -2.66 -11.48
C SER A 60 1.26 -2.14 -10.82
N VAL A 61 1.38 -1.22 -9.86
CA VAL A 61 0.24 -0.61 -9.16
C VAL A 61 -0.55 0.28 -10.13
N LEU A 62 0.12 1.03 -11.00
CA LEU A 62 -0.54 1.85 -12.02
C LEU A 62 -1.32 1.01 -13.03
N LYS A 63 -0.78 -0.15 -13.46
CA LYS A 63 -1.49 -1.07 -14.35
C LYS A 63 -2.73 -1.67 -13.68
N SER A 64 -2.63 -2.08 -12.42
CA SER A 64 -3.78 -2.55 -11.65
C SER A 64 -4.84 -1.45 -11.48
N ALA A 65 -4.43 -0.22 -11.17
CA ALA A 65 -5.35 0.91 -11.06
C ALA A 65 -6.07 1.19 -12.39
N HIS A 66 -5.37 1.12 -13.53
CA HIS A 66 -6.00 1.23 -14.85
C HIS A 66 -7.03 0.12 -15.13
N LEU A 67 -6.77 -1.10 -14.68
CA LEU A 67 -7.70 -2.22 -14.86
C LEU A 67 -8.96 -2.07 -14.00
N VAL A 68 -8.81 -1.58 -12.76
CA VAL A 68 -9.92 -1.43 -11.81
C VAL A 68 -10.75 -0.17 -12.08
N PHE A 69 -10.09 0.96 -12.41
CA PHE A 69 -10.73 2.28 -12.49
C PHE A 69 -10.75 2.89 -13.91
N GLY A 70 -10.13 2.24 -14.89
CA GLY A 70 -10.06 2.72 -16.27
C GLY A 70 -8.88 3.66 -16.56
N LYS A 71 -8.59 3.87 -17.85
CA LYS A 71 -7.41 4.58 -18.37
C LYS A 71 -7.29 6.05 -17.89
N HIS A 72 -8.40 6.67 -17.51
CA HIS A 72 -8.47 8.10 -17.15
C HIS A 72 -8.90 8.32 -15.70
N SER A 73 -8.67 7.35 -14.82
CA SER A 73 -9.02 7.52 -13.41
C SER A 73 -8.09 8.54 -12.72
N ILE A 74 -8.65 9.28 -11.78
CA ILE A 74 -7.90 10.20 -10.90
C ILE A 74 -6.82 9.49 -10.05
N PHE A 75 -6.87 8.16 -9.95
CA PHE A 75 -5.88 7.37 -9.22
C PHE A 75 -4.59 7.16 -10.03
N CYS A 76 -4.62 7.41 -11.34
CA CYS A 76 -3.51 7.21 -12.27
C CYS A 76 -2.79 8.50 -12.67
N ILE A 77 -3.29 9.67 -12.28
CA ILE A 77 -2.57 10.94 -12.51
C ILE A 77 -1.39 11.03 -11.54
N GLU A 78 -0.17 10.88 -12.07
CA GLU A 78 1.00 11.40 -11.38
C GLU A 78 0.94 12.92 -11.48
N GLY A 79 0.76 13.59 -10.35
CA GLY A 79 0.74 15.05 -10.30
C GLY A 79 2.09 15.57 -10.75
N GLY A 80 2.18 16.02 -12.01
CA GLY A 80 3.27 16.84 -12.47
C GLY A 80 3.17 18.20 -11.79
N PHE A 81 3.84 18.35 -10.64
CA PHE A 81 4.23 19.67 -10.17
C PHE A 81 5.54 20.02 -10.88
N GLY A 82 5.39 20.62 -12.05
CA GLY A 82 6.41 21.41 -12.74
C GLY A 82 6.05 22.88 -12.65
#